data_AF-A0A537HHQ9-F1
#
_entry.id   AF-A0A537HHQ9-F1
#
_cell.length_a   1.000
_cell.length_b   1.000
_cell.length_c   1.000
_cell.angle_alpha   90.00
_cell.angle_beta   90.00
_cell.angle_gamma   90.00
#
_symmetry.space_group_name_H-M   'P 1'
#
loop_
_entity.id
_entity.type
_entity.pdbx_description
1 polymer ?
#
loop_
_entity_poly.entity_id
_entity_poly.type
_entity_poly.pdbx_seq_one_letter_code
_entity_poly.pdbx_strand_id
1 'polypeptide(L)'
;MTRPTFKGYMDNIQIKTGKSAQDFWRLASKKGFVKRGKVASKHSEMLAWLKSKEIGLGHVHANFIILYLRLHANDPELSTQSRKWARSTGYANYEK
;
A
#
# COMPACT_ATOMS: atom_id res chain seq x y z
N MET A 1 -19.15 16.47 -2.55
CA MET A 1 -18.24 15.37 -2.96
C MET A 1 -17.33 15.03 -1.78
N THR A 2 -17.44 13.84 -1.21
CA THR A 2 -16.56 13.40 -0.10
C THR A 2 -15.14 13.24 -0.65
N ARG A 3 -14.15 13.87 -0.01
CA ARG A 3 -12.74 13.71 -0.40
C ARG A 3 -12.30 12.27 -0.15
N PRO A 4 -11.54 11.64 -1.06
CA PRO A 4 -11.09 10.26 -0.85
C PRO A 4 -10.18 10.19 0.39
N THR A 5 -10.42 9.18 1.22
CA THR A 5 -9.68 8.94 2.47
C THR A 5 -8.78 7.72 2.31
N PHE A 6 -7.71 7.65 3.12
CA PHE A 6 -6.85 6.47 3.16
C PHE A 6 -7.67 5.20 3.45
N LYS A 7 -8.55 5.26 4.45
CA LYS A 7 -9.46 4.16 4.79
C LYS A 7 -10.34 3.76 3.61
N GLY A 8 -10.94 4.74 2.91
CA GLY A 8 -11.82 4.46 1.77
C GLY A 8 -11.10 3.78 0.60
N TYR A 9 -9.86 4.17 0.30
CA TYR A 9 -9.06 3.44 -0.69
C TYR A 9 -8.75 2.00 -0.26
N MET A 10 -8.37 1.79 1.00
CA MET A 10 -8.13 0.45 1.53
C MET A 10 -9.38 -0.42 1.47
N ASP A 11 -10.52 0.09 1.91
CA ASP A 11 -11.80 -0.64 1.88
C ASP A 11 -12.16 -1.05 0.44
N ASN A 12 -12.04 -0.13 -0.52
CA ASN A 12 -12.30 -0.42 -1.94
C ASN A 12 -11.37 -1.50 -2.50
N ILE A 13 -10.09 -1.47 -2.13
CA ILE A 13 -9.11 -2.47 -2.55
C ILE A 13 -9.41 -3.83 -1.91
N GLN A 14 -9.79 -3.86 -0.63
CA GLN A 14 -10.17 -5.07 0.06
C GLN A 14 -11.44 -5.68 -0.54
N ILE A 15 -12.46 -4.88 -0.86
CA ILE A 15 -13.67 -5.34 -1.57
C ILE A 15 -13.30 -5.92 -2.93
N LYS A 16 -12.39 -5.29 -3.68
CA LYS A 16 -11.99 -5.74 -5.02
C LYS A 16 -11.16 -7.02 -5.03
N THR A 17 -10.28 -7.19 -4.04
CA THR A 17 -9.24 -8.24 -4.04
C THR A 17 -9.46 -9.33 -3.00
N GLY A 18 -10.34 -9.10 -2.02
CA GLY A 18 -10.49 -9.93 -0.83
C GLY A 18 -9.29 -9.88 0.12
N LYS A 19 -8.28 -9.04 -0.13
CA LYS A 19 -7.03 -8.96 0.64
C LYS A 19 -7.05 -7.74 1.57
N SER A 20 -6.72 -7.97 2.83
CA SER A 20 -6.49 -6.91 3.81
C SER A 20 -5.12 -6.25 3.62
N ALA A 21 -4.91 -5.11 4.28
CA ALA A 21 -3.60 -4.44 4.28
C ALA A 21 -2.47 -5.35 4.80
N GLN A 22 -2.72 -6.12 5.86
CA GLN A 22 -1.77 -7.08 6.42
C GLN A 22 -1.45 -8.23 5.44
N ASP A 23 -2.41 -8.64 4.61
CA ASP A 23 -2.15 -9.63 3.56
C ASP A 23 -1.18 -9.09 2.52
N PHE A 24 -1.35 -7.84 2.08
CA PHE A 24 -0.41 -7.19 1.17
C PHE A 24 0.99 -7.07 1.78
N TRP A 25 1.09 -6.71 3.06
CA TRP A 25 2.37 -6.66 3.76
C TRP A 25 3.07 -8.03 3.80
N ARG A 26 2.33 -9.09 4.15
CA ARG A 26 2.85 -10.46 4.20
C ARG A 26 3.26 -10.97 2.81
N LEU A 27 2.45 -10.70 1.79
CA LEU A 27 2.77 -11.08 0.41
C LEU A 27 3.99 -10.33 -0.13
N ALA A 28 4.09 -9.02 0.12
CA ALA A 28 5.24 -8.22 -0.25
C ALA A 28 6.51 -8.70 0.43
N SER A 29 6.42 -9.09 1.71
CA SER A 29 7.54 -9.69 2.45
C SER A 29 7.95 -11.05 1.86
N LYS A 30 6.99 -11.92 1.54
CA LYS A 30 7.25 -13.23 0.91
C LYS A 30 7.91 -13.10 -0.47
N LYS A 31 7.55 -12.07 -1.23
CA LYS A 31 8.16 -11.77 -2.55
C LYS A 31 9.50 -11.04 -2.46
N GLY A 32 9.92 -10.63 -1.25
CA GLY A 32 11.17 -9.91 -1.03
C GLY A 32 11.11 -8.43 -1.39
N PHE A 33 9.92 -7.88 -1.67
CA PHE A 33 9.71 -6.43 -1.86
C PHE A 33 9.87 -5.66 -0.56
N VAL A 34 9.60 -6.31 0.57
CA VAL A 34 9.89 -5.81 1.90
C VAL A 34 10.85 -6.77 2.59
N LYS A 35 11.95 -6.25 3.13
CA LYS A 35 12.95 -7.03 3.88
C LYS A 35 13.34 -6.26 5.14
N ARG A 36 13.31 -6.93 6.29
CA ARG A 36 13.65 -6.33 7.59
C ARG A 36 12.90 -5.02 7.86
N GLY A 37 11.60 -4.99 7.52
CA GLY A 37 10.74 -3.82 7.68
C GLY A 37 11.01 -2.67 6.71
N LYS A 38 11.86 -2.83 5.69
CA LYS A 38 12.18 -1.81 4.69
C LYS A 38 11.77 -2.25 3.29
N VAL A 39 11.33 -1.31 2.46
CA VAL A 39 11.13 -1.56 1.03
C VAL A 39 12.49 -1.82 0.39
N ALA A 40 12.61 -2.95 -0.32
CA ALA A 40 13.86 -3.45 -0.88
C ALA A 40 13.83 -3.58 -2.41
N SER A 41 12.72 -3.23 -3.05
CA SER A 41 12.53 -3.36 -4.51
C SER A 41 12.04 -2.07 -5.15
N LYS A 42 12.24 -1.98 -6.46
CA LYS A 42 11.87 -0.79 -7.22
C LYS A 42 10.35 -0.64 -7.28
N HIS A 43 9.91 0.60 -7.38
CA HIS A 43 8.48 0.93 -7.55
C HIS A 43 7.86 0.19 -8.74
N SER A 44 8.56 0.14 -9.88
CA SER A 44 8.08 -0.53 -11.10
C SER A 44 7.86 -2.03 -10.92
N GLU A 45 8.69 -2.71 -10.13
CA GLU A 45 8.57 -4.15 -9.87
C GLU A 45 7.34 -4.45 -9.01
N MET A 46 7.14 -3.68 -7.93
CA MET A 46 5.94 -3.79 -7.10
C MET A 46 4.68 -3.45 -7.91
N LEU A 47 4.75 -2.43 -8.78
CA LEU A 47 3.64 -2.03 -9.63
C LEU A 47 3.27 -3.13 -10.64
N ALA A 48 4.26 -3.75 -11.28
CA ALA A 48 4.05 -4.87 -12.19
C ALA A 48 3.41 -6.07 -11.45
N TRP A 49 3.90 -6.39 -10.26
CA TRP A 49 3.31 -7.43 -9.42
C TRP A 49 1.85 -7.14 -9.06
N LEU A 50 1.54 -5.94 -8.56
CA LEU A 50 0.18 -5.60 -8.14
C LEU A 50 -0.80 -5.55 -9.31
N LYS A 51 -0.32 -5.23 -10.51
CA LYS A 51 -1.13 -5.25 -11.75
C LYS A 51 -1.25 -6.63 -12.38
N SER A 52 -0.46 -7.60 -11.96
CA SER A 52 -0.46 -8.94 -12.54
C SER A 52 -1.77 -9.69 -12.22
N LYS A 53 -2.04 -10.78 -12.94
CA LYS A 53 -3.28 -11.56 -12.81
C LYS A 53 -3.50 -12.17 -11.42
N GLU A 54 -2.46 -12.34 -10.61
CA GLU A 54 -2.58 -12.82 -9.22
C GLU A 54 -3.25 -11.82 -8.28
N ILE A 55 -3.08 -10.51 -8.53
CA ILE A 55 -3.61 -9.44 -7.68
C ILE A 55 -4.72 -8.65 -8.40
N GLY A 56 -4.54 -8.33 -9.68
CA GLY A 56 -5.57 -7.73 -10.54
C GLY A 56 -5.89 -6.26 -10.24
N LEU A 57 -4.97 -5.50 -9.64
CA LEU A 57 -5.21 -4.07 -9.37
C LEU A 57 -5.00 -3.21 -10.61
N GLY A 58 -5.85 -2.18 -10.74
CA GLY A 58 -5.63 -1.10 -11.69
C GLY A 58 -4.50 -0.19 -11.23
N HIS A 59 -3.99 0.66 -12.12
CA HIS A 59 -2.79 1.49 -11.87
C HIS A 59 -2.89 2.34 -10.59
N VAL A 60 -4.04 2.98 -10.35
CA VAL A 60 -4.25 3.83 -9.17
C VAL A 60 -4.23 3.02 -7.87
N HIS A 61 -4.97 1.90 -7.81
CA HIS A 61 -5.01 1.05 -6.62
C HIS A 61 -3.68 0.34 -6.35
N ALA A 62 -2.95 -0.05 -7.41
CA ALA A 62 -1.62 -0.61 -7.27
C ALA A 62 -0.64 0.41 -6.67
N ASN A 63 -0.62 1.65 -7.18
CA ASN A 63 0.16 2.73 -6.57
C ASN A 63 -0.22 2.97 -5.11
N PHE A 64 -1.51 2.87 -4.78
CA PHE A 64 -1.98 3.07 -3.42
C PHE A 64 -1.46 1.98 -2.46
N ILE A 65 -1.42 0.71 -2.89
CA ILE A 65 -0.80 -0.36 -2.08
C ILE A 65 0.71 -0.11 -1.92
N ILE A 66 1.41 0.37 -2.96
CA ILE A 66 2.83 0.73 -2.84
C ILE A 66 3.02 1.86 -1.81
N LEU A 67 2.15 2.87 -1.82
CA LEU A 67 2.15 3.93 -0.82
C LEU A 67 1.97 3.36 0.59
N TYR A 68 1.04 2.43 0.79
CA TYR A 68 0.87 1.72 2.05
C TYR A 68 2.13 0.98 2.49
N LEU A 69 2.74 0.19 1.60
CA LEU A 69 3.97 -0.55 1.90
C LEU A 69 5.10 0.40 2.33
N ARG A 70 5.24 1.54 1.65
CA ARG A 70 6.23 2.58 2.00
C ARG A 70 5.94 3.25 3.33
N LEU A 71 4.68 3.57 3.62
CA LEU A 71 4.27 4.13 4.90
C LEU A 71 4.58 3.15 6.05
N HIS A 72 4.18 1.89 5.90
CA HIS A 72 4.34 0.87 6.93
C HIS A 72 5.82 0.47 7.13
N ALA A 73 6.62 0.55 6.07
CA ALA A 73 8.07 0.38 6.14
C ALA A 73 8.83 1.61 6.66
N ASN A 74 8.13 2.69 7.02
CA ASN A 74 8.71 4.00 7.38
C ASN A 74 9.78 4.47 6.38
N ASP A 75 9.47 4.35 5.09
CA ASP A 75 10.39 4.69 3.99
C ASP A 75 10.80 6.17 4.08
N PRO A 76 12.11 6.50 4.16
CA PRO A 76 12.58 7.88 4.32
C PRO A 76 12.29 8.75 3.10
N GLU A 77 12.24 8.18 1.89
CA GLU A 77 12.00 8.92 0.63
C GLU A 77 10.54 9.37 0.48
N LEU A 78 9.64 8.88 1.33
CA LEU A 78 8.24 9.28 1.29
C LEU A 78 8.06 10.74 1.74
N SER A 79 7.19 11.49 1.07
CA SER A 79 6.96 12.90 1.42
C SER A 79 6.25 13.05 2.77
N THR A 80 6.60 14.11 3.53
CA THR A 80 5.91 14.46 4.78
C THR A 80 4.43 14.72 4.57
N GLN A 81 4.06 15.29 3.42
CA GLN A 81 2.66 15.55 3.07
C GLN A 81 1.87 14.25 2.90
N SER A 82 2.44 13.24 2.24
CA SER A 82 1.82 11.92 2.09
C SER A 82 1.62 11.24 3.44
N ARG A 83 2.61 11.31 4.35
CA ARG A 83 2.48 10.78 5.71
C ARG A 83 1.37 11.48 6.50
N LYS A 84 1.36 12.82 6.47
CA LYS A 84 0.36 13.64 7.16
C LYS A 84 -1.05 13.33 6.65
N TRP A 85 -1.24 13.32 5.33
CA TRP A 85 -2.52 13.00 4.70
C TRP A 85 -3.00 11.59 5.04
N ALA A 86 -2.12 10.59 4.97
CA ALA A 86 -2.48 9.21 5.27
C ALA A 86 -2.98 9.11 6.72
N ARG A 87 -2.22 9.63 7.69
CA ARG A 87 -2.60 9.64 9.11
C ARG A 87 -3.90 10.39 9.36
N SER A 88 -4.08 11.57 8.76
CA SER A 88 -5.31 12.37 8.94
C SER A 88 -6.56 11.75 8.30
N THR A 89 -6.40 10.76 7.41
CA THR A 89 -7.52 10.16 6.67
C THR A 89 -7.71 8.67 6.94
N GLY A 90 -7.14 8.16 8.05
CA GLY A 90 -7.44 6.83 8.58
C GLY A 90 -6.33 5.79 8.47
N TYR A 91 -5.10 6.17 8.12
CA TYR A 91 -3.95 5.26 8.15
C TYR A 91 -3.64 4.70 9.54
N ALA A 92 -3.94 5.43 10.61
CA ALA A 92 -3.70 4.99 11.99
C ALA A 92 -4.33 3.63 12.33
N ASN A 93 -5.37 3.21 11.60
CA ASN A 93 -6.00 1.89 11.73
C ASN A 93 -5.13 0.73 11.21
N TYR A 94 -4.07 1.04 10.47
CA TYR A 94 -3.20 0.08 9.77
C TYR A 94 -1.72 0.19 10.21
N GLU A 95 -1.44 0.94 11.29
CA GLU A 95 -0.11 1.06 11.91
C GLU A 95 0.22 -0.15 12.83
N LYS A 96 -0.71 -1.10 13.01
CA LYS A 96 -0.56 -2.29 13.88
C LYS A 96 -0.26 -3.59 13.13
#